data_AF-K6Q000-F1
#
_entry.id   AF-K6Q000-F1
#
_cell.length_a   1.000
_cell.length_b   1.000
_cell.length_c   1.000
_cell.angle_alpha   90.00
_cell.angle_beta   90.00
_cell.angle_gamma   90.00
#
_symmetry.space_group_name_H-M   'P 1'
#
loop_
_entity.id
_entity.type
_entity.pdbx_description
1 polymer ?
#
loop_
_entity_poly.entity_id
_entity_poly.type
_entity_poly.pdbx_seq_one_letter_code
_entity_poly.pdbx_strand_id
1 'polypeptide(L)' 'MMVVALEFEDEKKLEAAVQRLRQNLGVTGELAIKPLEGGRWRLTISSEKPLRESSLEKLGGRRVDL' A
#
# COMPACT_ATOMS: atom_id res chain seq x y z
N MET A 1 7.85 -7.23 -12.60
CA MET A 1 7.68 -7.07 -11.15
C MET A 1 7.62 -5.58 -10.85
N MET A 2 6.53 -5.12 -10.24
CA MET A 2 6.30 -3.72 -9.89
C MET A 2 6.28 -3.62 -8.37
N VAL A 3 6.99 -2.62 -7.83
CA VAL A 3 6.94 -2.32 -6.39
C VAL A 3 6.39 -0.92 -6.23
N VAL A 4 5.43 -0.76 -5.31
CA VAL A 4 4.81 0.52 -4.99
C VAL A 4 4.88 0.74 -3.49
N ALA A 5 5.35 1.91 -3.07
CA ALA A 5 5.30 2.33 -1.67
C ALA A 5 4.26 3.43 -1.46
N LEU A 6 3.49 3.28 -0.38
CA LEU A 6 2.49 4.23 0.08
C LEU A 6 2.77 4.57 1.54
N GLU A 7 2.77 5.85 1.86
CA GLU A 7 2.85 6.35 3.24
C GLU A 7 1.49 6.79 3.74
N PHE A 8 1.23 6.49 5.01
CA PHE A 8 0.00 6.78 5.72
C PHE A 8 0.34 7.50 7.01
N GLU A 9 -0.48 8.47 7.39
CA GLU A 9 -0.31 9.22 8.65
C GLU A 9 -0.90 8.47 9.84
N ASP A 10 -1.76 7.49 9.60
CA ASP A 10 -2.49 6.75 10.62
C ASP A 10 -2.48 5.25 10.31
N GLU A 11 -2.30 4.42 11.34
CA GLU A 11 -2.37 2.96 11.24
C GLU A 11 -3.73 2.50 10.67
N LYS A 12 -4.83 3.11 11.13
CA LYS A 12 -6.18 2.78 10.65
C LYS A 12 -6.35 2.97 9.14
N LYS A 13 -5.72 3.99 8.55
CA LYS A 13 -5.76 4.23 7.09
C LYS A 13 -4.96 3.15 6.37
N LEU A 14 -3.81 2.76 6.90
CA LEU A 14 -3.01 1.65 6.38
C LEU A 14 -3.79 0.33 6.45
N GLU A 15 -4.40 0.00 7.58
CA GLU A 15 -5.20 -1.23 7.72
C GLU A 15 -6.35 -1.30 6.70
N ALA A 16 -7.07 -0.18 6.52
CA ALA A 16 -8.12 -0.10 5.51
C ALA A 16 -7.58 -0.31 4.08
N ALA A 17 -6.39 0.23 3.78
CA ALA A 17 -5.73 0.02 2.50
C ALA A 17 -5.33 -1.46 2.30
N VAL A 18 -4.76 -2.09 3.32
CA VAL A 18 -4.38 -3.53 3.29
C VAL A 18 -5.61 -4.41 3.10
N GLN A 19 -6.72 -4.14 3.80
CA GLN A 19 -7.97 -4.87 3.60
C GLN A 19 -8.49 -4.72 2.17
N ARG A 20 -8.46 -3.51 1.60
CA ARG A 20 -8.85 -3.27 0.21
C ARG A 20 -7.95 -4.01 -0.77
N LEU A 21 -6.64 -4.03 -0.55
CA LEU A 21 -5.69 -4.79 -1.37
C LEU A 21 -6.00 -6.29 -1.37
N ARG A 22 -6.27 -6.85 -0.19
CA ARG A 22 -6.62 -8.27 -0.03
C ARG A 22 -7.95 -8.63 -0.68
N GLN A 23 -8.98 -7.77 -0.55
CA GLN A 23 -10.33 -8.07 -1.05
C GLN A 23 -10.50 -7.78 -2.55
N ASN A 24 -9.95 -6.67 -3.05
CA ASN A 24 -10.31 -6.14 -4.37
C ASN A 24 -9.28 -6.44 -5.46
N LEU A 25 -8.01 -6.49 -5.10
CA LEU A 25 -6.94 -6.50 -6.10
C LEU A 25 -6.39 -7.91 -6.38
N GLY A 26 -6.79 -8.92 -5.60
CA GLY A 26 -6.24 -10.26 -5.73
C GLY A 26 -4.72 -10.24 -5.71
N VAL A 27 -4.12 -9.30 -4.95
CA VAL A 27 -2.67 -9.16 -4.84
C VAL A 27 -2.19 -10.43 -4.15
N THR A 28 -1.70 -11.37 -4.95
CA THR A 28 -0.94 -12.55 -4.50
C THR A 28 0.49 -12.18 -4.12
N GLY A 29 0.86 -10.92 -4.31
CA GLY A 29 2.17 -10.38 -4.01
C GLY A 29 2.38 -10.06 -2.53
N GLU A 30 3.63 -9.77 -2.20
CA GLU A 30 4.05 -9.49 -0.83
C GLU A 30 3.69 -8.07 -0.41
N LEU A 31 3.09 -7.96 0.78
CA LEU A 31 2.79 -6.70 1.45
C LEU A 31 3.74 -6.55 2.63
N ALA A 32 4.58 -5.52 2.63
CA ALA A 32 5.45 -5.19 3.76
C ALA A 32 4.96 -3.90 4.43
N ILE A 33 4.73 -3.96 5.74
CA ILE A 33 4.31 -2.82 6.55
C ILE A 33 5.49 -2.43 7.42
N LYS A 34 5.82 -1.13 7.43
CA LYS A 34 6.89 -0.59 8.27
C LYS A 34 6.41 0.67 9.00
N PRO A 35 6.48 0.72 10.33
CA PRO A 35 6.26 1.96 11.07
C PRO A 35 7.37 2.97 10.74
N LEU A 36 7.00 4.23 10.61
CA LEU A 36 7.89 5.37 10.38
C LEU A 36 7.86 6.31 11.59
N GLU A 37 8.80 7.25 11.61
CA GLU A 37 8.84 8.29 12.64
C GLU A 37 7.61 9.20 12.58
N GLY A 38 7.18 9.64 13.78
CA GLY A 38 6.03 10.53 13.93
C GLY A 38 4.67 9.83 13.80
N GLY A 39 4.59 8.52 14.06
CA GLY A 39 3.33 7.77 14.01
C GLY A 39 2.84 7.44 12.59
N ARG A 40 3.66 7.74 11.59
CA ARG A 40 3.40 7.41 10.19
C ARG A 40 3.72 5.96 9.90
N TRP A 41 3.21 5.46 8.79
CA TRP A 41 3.38 4.09 8.36
C TRP A 41 3.67 4.01 6.88
N ARG A 42 4.48 3.04 6.47
CA ARG A 42 4.76 2.73 5.08
C ARG A 42 4.24 1.35 4.73
N LEU A 43 3.49 1.27 3.64
CA LEU A 43 3.08 0.03 3.00
C LEU A 43 3.84 -0.11 1.69
N THR A 44 4.60 -1.18 1.56
CA THR A 44 5.24 -1.58 0.31
C THR A 44 4.48 -2.75 -0.29
N ILE A 45 4.09 -2.61 -1.55
CA ILE A 45 3.30 -3.56 -2.31
C ILE A 45 4.17 -4.06 -3.44
N SER A 46 4.60 -5.32 -3.37
CA SER A 46 5.31 -6.00 -4.44
C SER A 46 4.32 -6.83 -5.23
N SER A 47 4.11 -6.54 -6.51
CA SER A 47 3.21 -7.31 -7.36
C SER A 47 3.89 -7.74 -8.65
N GLU A 48 3.66 -8.99 -9.06
CA GLU A 48 4.11 -9.49 -10.36
C GLU A 48 3.34 -8.83 -11.52
N LYS A 49 2.07 -8.49 -11.27
CA LYS A 49 1.19 -7.83 -12.23
C LYS A 49 1.17 -6.32 -12.01
N PRO A 50 1.01 -5.52 -13.08
CA PRO A 50 0.85 -4.07 -12.95
C PRO A 50 -0.41 -3.74 -12.15
N LEU A 51 -0.27 -2.92 -11.11
CA LEU A 51 -1.38 -2.40 -10.35
C LEU A 51 -1.97 -1.18 -11.08
N ARG A 52 -3.30 -1.16 -11.24
CA ARG A 52 -3.98 0.01 -11.84
C ARG A 52 -3.85 1.21 -10.92
N GLU A 53 -3.52 2.37 -11.50
CA GLU A 53 -3.39 3.64 -10.77
C GLU A 53 -4.66 3.98 -10.00
N SER A 54 -5.84 3.85 -10.63
CA SER A 54 -7.12 4.10 -9.97
C SER A 54 -7.39 3.21 -8.75
N SER A 55 -6.73 2.05 -8.66
CA SER A 55 -6.82 1.20 -7.47
C SER A 55 -5.87 1.66 -6.37
N LEU A 56 -4.69 2.16 -6.74
CA LEU A 56 -3.73 2.75 -5.79
C LEU A 56 -4.23 4.07 -5.21
N GLU A 57 -4.86 4.92 -6.01
CA GLU A 57 -5.48 6.17 -5.56
C GLU A 57 -6.57 5.94 -4.51
N LYS A 58 -7.33 4.84 -4.62
CA LYS A 58 -8.37 4.46 -3.66
C LYS A 58 -7.84 3.97 -2.31
N LEU A 59 -6.54 3.70 -2.21
CA LEU A 59 -5.93 3.30 -0.95
C LEU A 59 -5.74 4.49 -0.01
N GLY A 60 -5.69 5.72 -0.54
CA GLY A 60 -5.61 6.93 0.28
C GLY A 60 -4.27 7.16 0.96
N GLY A 61 -3.21 6.49 0.49
CA GLY A 61 -1.83 6.71 0.92
C GLY A 61 -1.09 7.63 -0.04
N ARG A 62 -0.08 8.34 0.47
CA ARG A 62 0.82 9.14 -0.36
C ARG A 62 1.82 8.22 -1.04
N ARG A 63 1.86 8.22 -2.36
CA ARG A 63 2.86 7.46 -3.11
C ARG A 63 4.25 8.05 -2.91
N VAL A 64 5.21 7.18 -2.65
CA VAL A 64 6.62 7.54 -2.48
C VAL A 64 7.49 6.65 -3.37
N ASP A 65 8.60 7.21 -3.84
CA ASP A 65 9.63 6.45 -4.54
C ASP A 65 10.42 5.58 -3.56
N LEU A 66 10.85 4.41 -4.03
CA LEU A 66 11.63 3.43 -3.29
C LEU A 66 13.11 3.52 -3.63
#